data_AF-A0A7C6T7D0-F1
#
_entry.id   AF-A0A7C6T7D0-F1
#
_cell.length_a   1.000
_cell.length_b   1.000
_cell.length_c   1.000
_cell.angle_alpha   90.00
_cell.angle_beta   90.00
_cell.angle_gamma   90.00
#
_symmetry.space_group_name_H-M   'P 1'
#
loop_
_entity.id
_entity.type
_entity.pdbx_description
1 polymer ?
#
loop_
_entity_poly.entity_id
_entity_poly.type
_entity_poly.pdbx_seq_one_letter_code
_entity_poly.pdbx_strand_id
1 'polypeptide(L)'
;MKFNPSTKRLYTDDNVLIKQLRCPRNVRWELMSDVASRQRHCAFCERNITDIQGLADAEVLAIAQQDKNACFKLELNDENIEVINHHV
;
A
#
# COMPACT_ATOMS: atom_id res chain seq x y z
N MET A 1 -0.31 -8.09 -8.36
CA MET A 1 0.21 -6.69 -8.33
C MET A 1 1.73 -6.68 -8.44
N LYS A 2 2.30 -5.54 -8.84
CA LYS A 2 3.76 -5.35 -8.97
C LYS A 2 4.25 -4.18 -8.13
N PHE A 3 5.26 -4.38 -7.29
CA PHE A 3 5.88 -3.33 -6.48
C PHE A 3 7.32 -3.08 -6.89
N ASN A 4 7.66 -1.82 -7.15
CA ASN A 4 9.02 -1.39 -7.41
C ASN A 4 9.62 -0.74 -6.13
N PRO A 5 10.61 -1.36 -5.47
CA PRO A 5 11.16 -0.85 -4.22
C PRO A 5 12.06 0.37 -4.41
N SER A 6 12.58 0.62 -5.62
CA SER A 6 13.41 1.79 -5.94
C SER A 6 12.57 3.05 -6.12
N THR A 7 11.43 2.95 -6.82
CA THR A 7 10.51 4.08 -7.04
C THR A 7 9.40 4.18 -5.99
N LYS A 8 9.22 3.11 -5.20
CA LYS A 8 8.11 2.89 -4.27
C LYS A 8 6.75 2.92 -4.97
N ARG A 9 6.68 2.59 -6.26
CA ARG A 9 5.43 2.55 -7.02
C ARG A 9 4.83 1.15 -7.00
N LEU A 10 3.52 1.10 -6.77
CA LEU A 10 2.69 -0.09 -6.83
C LEU A 10 1.83 -0.02 -8.09
N TYR A 11 1.80 -1.11 -8.83
CA TYR A 11 1.07 -1.26 -10.08
C TYR A 11 0.15 -2.48 -10.02
N THR A 12 -0.89 -2.46 -10.86
CA THR A 12 -1.69 -3.65 -11.19
C THR A 12 -0.84 -4.66 -11.96
N ASP A 13 -1.36 -5.87 -12.14
CA ASP A 13 -0.70 -6.88 -12.97
C ASP A 13 -0.59 -6.45 -14.44
N ASP A 14 -1.54 -5.64 -14.90
CA ASP A 14 -1.55 -4.99 -16.22
C ASP A 14 -0.69 -3.71 -16.30
N ASN A 15 0.20 -3.47 -15.33
CA ASN A 15 1.10 -2.31 -15.27
C ASN A 15 0.40 -0.94 -15.15
N VAL A 16 -0.86 -0.88 -14.71
CA VAL A 16 -1.54 0.37 -14.38
C VAL A 16 -1.04 0.86 -13.03
N LEU A 17 -0.63 2.13 -12.93
CA LEU A 17 -0.16 2.70 -11.66
C LEU A 17 -1.33 2.77 -10.66
N ILE A 18 -1.21 2.03 -9.56
CA ILE A 18 -2.12 2.13 -8.41
C ILE A 18 -1.75 3.36 -7.59
N LYS A 19 -0.51 3.40 -7.08
CA LYS A 19 -0.05 4.48 -6.20
C LYS A 19 1.47 4.47 -6.01
N GLN A 20 2.04 5.64 -5.73
CA GLN A 20 3.38 5.73 -5.13
C GLN A 20 3.28 5.72 -3.60
N LEU A 21 3.87 4.71 -2.96
CA LEU A 21 3.90 4.55 -1.51
C LEU A 21 5.01 5.40 -0.90
N ARG A 22 4.63 6.38 -0.07
CA ARG A 22 5.59 7.21 0.63
C ARG A 22 5.10 7.51 2.04
N CYS A 23 5.86 7.07 3.04
CA CYS A 23 5.68 7.48 4.42
C CYS A 23 6.78 8.49 4.81
N PRO A 24 6.45 9.74 5.19
CA PRO A 24 7.45 10.74 5.57
C PRO A 24 8.09 10.46 6.93
N ARG A 25 7.49 9.59 7.75
CA ARG A 25 7.90 9.35 9.14
C ARG A 25 8.40 7.92 9.41
N ASN A 26 8.39 7.05 8.40
CA ASN A 26 8.79 5.64 8.49
C ASN A 26 8.22 4.92 9.74
N VAL A 27 6.90 5.08 9.95
CA VAL A 27 6.19 4.58 11.14
C VAL A 27 6.08 3.06 11.12
N ARG A 28 6.04 2.45 12.31
CA ARG A 28 5.88 1.01 12.50
C ARG A 28 4.42 0.64 12.72
N TRP A 29 3.93 -0.38 12.02
CA TRP A 29 2.53 -0.83 12.08
C TRP A 29 2.09 -1.23 13.49
N GLU A 30 2.99 -1.82 14.28
CA GLU A 30 2.71 -2.29 15.65
C GLU A 30 2.47 -1.16 16.64
N LEU A 31 2.87 0.07 16.30
CA LEU A 31 2.74 1.25 17.18
C LEU A 31 1.49 2.09 16.87
N MET A 32 0.65 1.63 15.95
CA MET A 32 -0.56 2.33 15.52
C MET A 32 -1.79 1.84 16.26
N SER A 33 -2.82 2.69 16.34
CA SER A 33 -4.08 2.33 16.99
C SER A 33 -4.94 1.47 16.06
N ASP A 34 -5.52 0.39 16.56
CA ASP A 34 -6.45 -0.43 15.78
C ASP A 34 -7.74 0.35 15.47
N VAL A 35 -8.20 0.27 14.22
CA VAL A 35 -9.47 0.87 13.76
C VAL A 35 -10.44 -0.24 13.33
N ALA A 36 -9.94 -1.18 12.53
CA ALA A 36 -10.67 -2.35 12.05
C ALA A 36 -9.67 -3.48 11.75
N SER A 37 -10.17 -4.67 11.39
CA SER A 37 -9.34 -5.86 11.14
C SER A 37 -8.17 -5.65 10.16
N ARG A 38 -8.33 -4.76 9.18
CA ARG A 38 -7.30 -4.40 8.19
C ARG A 38 -6.93 -2.91 8.20
N GLN A 39 -7.32 -2.18 9.23
CA GLN A 39 -7.06 -0.73 9.30
C GLN A 39 -6.48 -0.33 10.65
N ARG A 40 -5.42 0.45 10.58
CA ARG A 40 -4.83 1.11 11.73
C ARG A 40 -4.72 2.61 11.53
N HIS A 41 -4.82 3.37 12.61
CA HIS A 41 -4.68 4.81 12.59
C HIS A 41 -3.24 5.22 12.88
N CYS A 42 -2.64 6.00 11.97
CA CYS A 42 -1.34 6.61 12.16
C CYS A 42 -1.49 8.00 12.78
N ALA A 43 -1.12 8.14 14.05
CA ALA A 43 -1.18 9.43 14.77
C ALA A 43 -0.28 10.52 14.16
N PHE A 44 0.79 10.17 13.43
CA PHE A 44 1.70 11.17 12.84
C PHE A 44 1.14 11.83 11.57
N CYS A 45 0.36 11.07 10.80
CA CYS A 45 -0.23 11.54 9.55
C CYS A 45 -1.72 11.84 9.69
N GLU A 46 -2.30 11.52 10.86
CA GLU A 46 -3.73 11.57 11.17
C GLU A 46 -4.59 10.86 10.12
N ARG A 47 -4.11 9.70 9.66
CA ARG A 47 -4.72 8.93 8.57
C ARG A 47 -4.79 7.46 8.90
N ASN A 48 -5.81 6.80 8.36
CA ASN A 48 -5.91 5.35 8.39
C ASN A 48 -4.97 4.75 7.35
N ILE A 49 -4.29 3.67 7.74
CA ILE A 49 -3.45 2.84 6.90
C ILE A 49 -4.18 1.52 6.74
N THR A 50 -4.44 1.13 5.50
CA THR A 50 -5.09 -0.12 5.14
C THR A 50 -4.03 -1.17 4.86
N ASP A 51 -4.14 -2.33 5.51
CA ASP A 51 -3.37 -3.52 5.18
C ASP A 51 -3.93 -4.16 3.91
N ILE A 52 -3.12 -4.19 2.85
CA ILE A 52 -3.54 -4.72 1.54
C ILE A 52 -3.08 -6.16 1.32
N GLN A 53 -2.58 -6.82 2.37
CA GLN A 53 -2.21 -8.23 2.31
C GLN A 53 -3.42 -9.10 1.90
N GLY A 54 -3.23 -9.95 0.90
CA GLY A 54 -4.24 -10.87 0.37
C GLY A 54 -5.34 -10.22 -0.46
N LEU A 55 -5.22 -8.93 -0.82
CA LEU A 55 -6.15 -8.27 -1.73
C LEU A 55 -5.73 -8.43 -3.19
N ALA A 56 -6.70 -8.53 -4.09
CA ALA A 56 -6.47 -8.47 -5.52
C ALA A 56 -6.11 -7.03 -5.97
N ASP A 57 -5.40 -6.91 -7.08
CA ASP A 57 -4.96 -5.62 -7.60
C ASP A 57 -6.12 -4.65 -7.90
N ALA A 58 -7.23 -5.16 -8.42
CA ALA A 58 -8.45 -4.40 -8.68
C ALA A 58 -9.08 -3.82 -7.41
N GLU A 59 -9.03 -4.56 -6.29
CA GLU A 59 -9.54 -4.07 -5.00
C GLU A 59 -8.66 -2.92 -4.47
N VAL A 60 -7.34 -3.07 -4.53
CA VAL A 60 -6.40 -2.03 -4.10
C VAL A 60 -6.51 -0.79 -4.98
N LEU A 61 -6.67 -0.97 -6.29
CA LEU A 61 -6.90 0.11 -7.24
C LEU A 61 -8.19 0.87 -6.91
N ALA A 62 -9.28 0.16 -6.64
CA ALA A 62 -10.55 0.78 -6.26
C ALA A 62 -10.42 1.64 -5.00
N ILE A 63 -9.71 1.15 -3.97
CA ILE A 63 -9.45 1.93 -2.74
C ILE A 63 -8.64 3.19 -3.07
N ALA A 64 -7.58 3.06 -3.88
CA ALA A 64 -6.72 4.19 -4.26
C ALA A 64 -7.46 5.25 -5.09
N GLN A 65 -8.45 4.84 -5.88
CA GLN A 65 -9.30 5.75 -6.68
C GLN A 65 -10.35 6.46 -5.84
N GLN A 66 -10.95 5.76 -4.86
CA GLN A 66 -11.90 6.35 -3.91
C GLN A 66 -11.22 7.36 -2.99
N ASP A 67 -10.00 7.05 -2.52
CA ASP A 67 -9.20 7.94 -1.70
C ASP A 67 -7.76 8.04 -2.22
N LYS A 68 -7.49 9.13 -2.96
CA LYS A 68 -6.13 9.48 -3.45
C LYS A 68 -5.12 9.66 -2.33
N ASN A 69 -5.57 9.86 -1.09
CA ASN A 69 -4.76 10.04 0.10
C ASN A 69 -4.61 8.77 0.95
N ALA A 70 -5.22 7.64 0.54
CA ALA A 70 -5.17 6.38 1.25
C ALA A 70 -3.73 5.91 1.50
N CYS A 71 -3.43 5.47 2.71
CA CYS A 71 -2.13 4.89 3.04
C CYS A 71 -2.24 3.36 2.99
N PHE A 72 -1.24 2.70 2.43
CA PHE A 72 -1.21 1.24 2.34
C PHE A 72 -0.03 0.66 3.11
N LYS A 73 -0.29 -0.40 3.88
CA LYS A 73 0.72 -1.33 4.37
C LYS A 73 0.85 -2.45 3.34
N LEU A 74 2.07 -2.65 2.86
CA LEU A 74 2.41 -3.65 1.86
C LEU A 74 3.34 -4.69 2.50
N GLU A 75 3.01 -5.97 2.37
CA GLU A 75 3.91 -7.08 2.70
C GLU A 75 4.62 -7.57 1.44
N LEU A 76 5.94 -7.54 1.42
CA LEU A 76 6.73 -7.91 0.23
C LEU A 76 6.72 -9.42 -0.05
N ASN A 77 6.35 -10.23 0.94
CA ASN A 77 6.27 -11.68 0.83
C ASN A 77 4.82 -12.16 0.56
N ASP A 78 3.91 -11.24 0.27
CA ASP A 78 2.54 -11.59 -0.12
C ASP A 78 2.54 -12.25 -1.51
N GLU A 79 1.74 -13.32 -1.66
CA GLU A 79 1.62 -14.07 -2.91
C GLU A 79 1.09 -13.24 -4.10
N ASN A 80 0.36 -12.16 -3.82
CA ASN A 80 -0.18 -11.24 -4.82
C ASN A 80 0.79 -10.10 -5.16
N ILE A 81 2.01 -10.08 -4.58
CA ILE A 81 3.02 -9.05 -4.81
C ILE A 81 4.24 -9.62 -5.54
N GLU A 82 4.41 -9.19 -6.78
CA GLU A 82 5.66 -9.37 -7.52
C GLU A 82 6.59 -8.16 -7.28
N VAL A 83 7.80 -8.39 -6.77
CA VAL A 83 8.80 -7.33 -6.60
C VAL A 83 9.61 -7.16 -7.89
N ILE A 84 9.48 -6.00 -8.53
CA ILE A 84 10.12 -5.68 -9.82
C ILE A 84 11.24 -4.65 -9.67
N ASN A 85 12.29 -4.74 -10.50
CA ASN A 85 13.50 -3.91 -10.37
C ASN A 85 13.79 -2.99 -11.58
N HIS A 86 12.80 -2.71 -12.42
CA HIS A 86 13.00 -1.94 -13.67
C HIS A 86 12.50 -0.51 -13.53
N HIS A 87 13.17 0.45 -14.19
CA HIS A 87 12.62 1.78 -14.42
C HIS A 87 11.55 1.64 -15.51
N VAL A 88 10.28 1.49 -15.10
CA VAL A 88 9.11 1.59 -15.98
C VAL A 88 8.76 3.07 -16.17
#